data_AF-A0A940B285-F1
#
_entry.id   AF-A0A940B285-F1
#
_cell.length_a   1.000
_cell.length_b   1.000
_cell.length_c   1.000
_cell.angle_alpha   90.00
_cell.angle_beta   90.00
_cell.angle_gamma   90.00
#
_symmetry.space_group_name_H-M   'P 1'
#
loop_
_entity.id
_entity.type
_entity.pdbx_description
1 polymer ?
#
loop_
_entity_poly.entity_id
_entity_poly.type
_entity_poly.pdbx_seq_one_letter_code
_entity_poly.pdbx_strand_id
1 'polypeptide(L)'
;MKKHIVFSLACFVLFGCFSAYAQTSLNSILSDDVAEELLKNGKIEYSSYMKEYTPKLFLNKAQLGEKTASYWEESGKTQKPVFYFEGIYLTKKAVATEKGKDMEEITKNVRALSTLAGVEYYSNTRKKMRILYEESYAVNNPEERKRIEDPVNEEPNGQVIYSEQKDSTFGKFLYKYTYFQRDNELLIRITNVDNLTFAGIKIIKPENMMTSILLYDLGDYYLTYTLIKVDVISVSIIENKMTKSFQARAEAMFSWLLTVFDKIDEKNLKGLE
;
A
#
# COMPACT_ATOMS: atom_id res chain seq x y z
N MET A 1 29.31 4.25 -60.73
CA MET A 1 27.92 3.93 -60.33
C MET A 1 27.76 4.19 -58.83
N LYS A 2 26.63 4.81 -58.47
CA LYS A 2 26.13 5.28 -57.16
C LYS A 2 26.46 4.34 -55.98
N LYS A 3 27.12 4.82 -54.92
CA LYS A 3 26.65 5.54 -53.70
C LYS A 3 26.12 4.62 -52.58
N HIS A 4 26.95 4.52 -51.54
CA HIS A 4 26.73 4.46 -50.09
C HIS A 4 25.59 3.60 -49.49
N ILE A 5 26.04 2.58 -48.75
CA ILE A 5 25.46 2.08 -47.50
C ILE A 5 25.40 3.23 -46.48
N VAL A 6 24.26 3.48 -45.83
CA VAL A 6 24.15 4.05 -44.46
C VAL A 6 22.75 3.82 -43.88
N PHE A 7 22.75 3.18 -42.70
CA PHE A 7 21.82 3.21 -41.56
C PHE A 7 20.36 2.78 -41.70
N SER A 8 20.06 1.63 -41.10
CA SER A 8 18.89 1.47 -40.23
C SER A 8 19.35 0.86 -38.91
N LEU A 9 19.75 1.74 -37.98
CA LEU A 9 20.09 1.38 -36.60
C LEU A 9 19.57 2.51 -35.68
N ALA A 10 18.25 2.66 -35.59
CA ALA A 10 17.63 3.72 -34.77
C ALA A 10 16.34 3.29 -34.06
N CYS A 11 16.11 1.99 -33.82
CA CYS A 11 14.92 1.53 -33.08
C CYS A 11 15.18 0.57 -31.91
N PHE A 12 16.43 0.25 -31.58
CA PHE A 12 16.75 -0.55 -30.38
C PHE A 12 17.21 0.26 -29.16
N VAL A 13 17.46 1.56 -29.31
CA VAL A 13 17.97 2.41 -28.21
C VAL A 13 16.85 2.87 -27.27
N LEU A 14 15.60 2.97 -27.73
CA LEU A 14 14.49 3.49 -26.93
C LEU A 14 13.99 2.53 -25.84
N PHE A 15 14.09 1.21 -26.05
CA PHE A 15 13.69 0.23 -25.02
C PHE A 15 14.71 0.10 -23.88
N GLY A 16 16.02 0.21 -24.19
CA GLY A 16 17.09 0.08 -23.19
C GLY A 16 17.27 1.33 -22.31
N CYS A 17 17.04 2.53 -22.85
CA CYS A 17 17.11 3.76 -22.05
C CYS A 17 15.98 3.86 -21.01
N PHE A 18 14.78 3.36 -21.33
CA PHE A 18 13.63 3.43 -20.43
C PHE A 18 13.81 2.52 -19.21
N SER A 19 14.33 1.29 -19.40
CA SER A 19 14.64 0.38 -18.29
C SER A 19 15.77 0.91 -17.41
N ALA A 20 16.79 1.55 -18.00
CA ALA A 20 17.93 2.09 -17.24
C ALA A 20 17.52 3.27 -16.34
N TYR A 21 16.63 4.16 -16.80
CA TYR A 21 16.13 5.27 -15.99
C TYR A 21 15.25 4.77 -14.83
N ALA A 22 14.32 3.85 -15.12
CA ALA A 22 13.46 3.24 -14.11
C ALA A 22 14.29 2.50 -13.04
N GLN A 23 15.30 1.74 -13.46
CA GLN A 23 16.25 1.08 -12.56
C GLN A 23 16.99 2.08 -11.68
N THR A 24 17.50 3.17 -12.27
CA THR A 24 18.21 4.21 -11.51
C THR A 24 17.31 4.85 -10.45
N SER A 25 16.04 5.13 -10.80
CA SER A 25 15.06 5.67 -9.87
C SER A 25 14.77 4.69 -8.73
N LEU A 26 14.60 3.41 -9.01
CA LEU A 26 14.35 2.38 -7.99
C LEU A 26 15.58 2.12 -7.11
N ASN A 27 16.79 2.05 -7.67
CA ASN A 27 18.02 1.83 -6.92
C ASN A 27 18.34 2.99 -5.95
N SER A 28 17.70 4.16 -6.11
CA SER A 28 17.80 5.25 -5.15
C SER A 28 17.09 4.95 -3.83
N ILE A 29 16.11 4.03 -3.82
CA ILE A 29 15.28 3.69 -2.66
C ILE A 29 15.30 2.20 -2.28
N LEU A 30 15.73 1.32 -3.19
CA LEU A 30 15.81 -0.13 -3.04
C LEU A 30 17.24 -0.63 -3.26
N SER A 31 17.49 -1.90 -2.91
CA SER A 31 18.66 -2.63 -3.38
C SER A 31 18.50 -3.03 -4.85
N ASP A 32 19.63 -3.24 -5.53
CA ASP A 32 19.65 -3.49 -6.98
C ASP A 32 18.89 -4.78 -7.34
N ASP A 33 19.03 -5.83 -6.54
CA ASP A 33 18.36 -7.11 -6.72
C ASP A 33 16.83 -7.00 -6.61
N VAL A 34 16.35 -6.25 -5.62
CA VAL A 34 14.92 -6.00 -5.43
C VAL A 34 14.36 -5.15 -6.56
N ALA A 35 15.10 -4.12 -7.01
CA ALA A 35 14.68 -3.27 -8.10
C ALA A 35 14.61 -4.02 -9.45
N GLU A 36 15.60 -4.88 -9.75
CA GLU A 36 15.59 -5.73 -10.95
C GLU A 36 14.41 -6.71 -10.94
N GLU A 37 14.19 -7.42 -9.83
CA GLU A 37 13.07 -8.34 -9.69
C GLU A 37 11.73 -7.60 -9.83
N LEU A 38 11.61 -6.43 -9.23
CA LEU A 38 10.40 -5.63 -9.26
C LEU A 38 10.09 -5.11 -10.67
N LEU A 39 11.09 -4.65 -11.42
CA LEU A 39 10.89 -4.24 -12.82
C LEU A 39 10.44 -5.38 -13.72
N LYS A 40 10.89 -6.60 -13.42
CA LYS A 40 10.51 -7.81 -14.16
C LYS A 40 9.09 -8.28 -13.83
N ASN A 41 8.74 -8.30 -12.54
CA ASN A 41 7.53 -8.95 -12.06
C ASN A 41 6.37 -7.97 -11.81
N GLY A 42 6.65 -6.66 -11.71
CA GLY A 42 5.71 -5.61 -11.33
C GLY A 42 5.32 -5.63 -9.84
N LYS A 43 5.52 -6.75 -9.14
CA LYS A 43 5.31 -6.88 -7.70
C LYS A 43 6.17 -7.98 -7.07
N ILE A 44 6.45 -7.85 -5.78
CA ILE A 44 7.09 -8.87 -4.94
C ILE A 44 6.35 -8.93 -3.60
N GLU A 45 6.03 -10.13 -3.13
CA GLU A 45 5.24 -10.34 -1.91
C GLU A 45 5.83 -11.48 -1.08
N TYR A 46 5.85 -11.28 0.24
CA TYR A 46 6.22 -12.28 1.22
C TYR A 46 5.20 -12.28 2.37
N SER A 47 4.98 -13.45 2.95
CA SER A 47 4.21 -13.56 4.19
C SER A 47 4.77 -14.64 5.09
N SER A 48 4.65 -14.45 6.40
CA SER A 48 5.10 -15.40 7.43
C SER A 48 4.04 -15.52 8.51
N TYR A 49 3.84 -16.74 9.03
CA TYR A 49 2.97 -17.01 10.18
C TYR A 49 3.74 -17.88 11.19
N MET A 50 3.68 -17.50 12.47
CA MET A 50 4.37 -18.14 13.61
C MET A 50 5.89 -18.31 13.47
N LYS A 51 6.52 -17.70 12.47
CA LYS A 51 7.96 -17.72 12.27
C LYS A 51 8.49 -16.31 12.33
N GLU A 52 9.65 -16.14 12.95
CA GLU A 52 10.37 -14.88 12.91
C GLU A 52 10.57 -14.44 11.47
N TYR A 53 10.32 -13.16 11.22
CA TYR A 53 10.38 -12.59 9.90
C TYR A 53 11.07 -11.23 9.96
N THR A 54 12.12 -11.11 9.17
CA THR A 54 12.80 -9.84 8.93
C THR A 54 12.32 -9.33 7.57
N PRO A 55 11.78 -8.10 7.50
CA PRO A 55 11.46 -7.44 6.24
C PRO A 55 12.65 -7.49 5.28
N LYS A 56 12.41 -7.93 4.05
CA LYS A 56 13.43 -8.14 3.01
C LYS A 56 13.36 -7.08 1.92
N LEU A 57 12.18 -6.52 1.68
CA LEU A 57 11.91 -5.54 0.64
C LEU A 57 12.07 -4.10 1.15
N PHE A 58 12.79 -3.93 2.26
CA PHE A 58 12.78 -2.70 3.03
C PHE A 58 13.39 -1.52 2.25
N LEU A 59 12.68 -0.39 2.22
CA LEU A 59 13.11 0.85 1.57
C LEU A 59 14.09 1.61 2.46
N ASN A 60 15.24 1.01 2.73
CA ASN A 60 16.23 1.52 3.69
C ASN A 60 16.86 2.87 3.31
N LYS A 61 16.77 3.28 2.04
CA LYS A 61 17.32 4.56 1.55
C LYS A 61 16.29 5.69 1.52
N ALA A 62 15.04 5.39 1.84
CA ALA A 62 13.92 6.30 1.64
C ALA A 62 13.55 7.01 2.95
N GLN A 63 13.12 8.28 2.91
CA GLN A 63 13.10 9.13 4.12
C GLN A 63 12.11 8.62 5.17
N LEU A 64 10.94 8.16 4.74
CA LEU A 64 9.93 7.54 5.59
C LEU A 64 10.06 6.01 5.62
N GLY A 65 11.02 5.43 4.90
CA GLY A 65 11.32 4.00 4.86
C GLY A 65 11.58 3.45 6.26
N GLU A 66 12.50 4.05 7.01
CA GLU A 66 12.81 3.64 8.40
C GLU A 66 11.56 3.54 9.29
N LYS A 67 10.68 4.54 9.18
CA LYS A 67 9.42 4.62 9.93
C LYS A 67 8.44 3.50 9.59
N THR A 68 8.55 2.85 8.43
CA THR A 68 7.64 1.75 8.09
C THR A 68 7.93 0.49 8.90
N ALA A 69 9.21 0.11 9.04
CA ALA A 69 9.62 -1.10 9.74
C ALA A 69 9.52 -0.94 11.25
N SER A 70 9.90 0.24 11.77
CA SER A 70 9.96 0.52 13.20
C SER A 70 8.60 0.72 13.86
N TYR A 71 7.49 0.78 13.11
CA TYR A 71 6.19 1.18 13.65
C TYR A 71 5.74 0.29 14.83
N TRP A 72 5.98 -1.03 14.73
CA TRP A 72 5.63 -1.96 15.80
C TRP A 72 6.46 -1.73 17.05
N GLU A 73 7.75 -1.53 16.89
CA GLU A 73 8.71 -1.33 17.96
C GLU A 73 8.50 0.04 18.63
N GLU A 74 8.22 1.08 17.85
CA GLU A 74 7.86 2.44 18.31
C GLU A 74 6.57 2.46 19.13
N SER A 75 5.67 1.49 18.94
CA SER A 75 4.45 1.39 19.74
C SER A 75 4.68 0.95 21.19
N GLY A 76 5.91 0.56 21.54
CA GLY A 76 6.26 0.05 22.88
C GLY A 76 5.81 -1.39 23.14
N LYS A 77 5.34 -2.10 22.12
CA LYS A 77 4.96 -3.52 22.22
C LYS A 77 6.18 -4.39 22.44
N THR A 78 6.08 -5.29 23.41
CA THR A 78 7.12 -6.27 23.73
C THR A 78 6.86 -7.62 23.10
N GLN A 79 5.61 -7.91 22.74
CA GLN A 79 5.26 -9.11 22.01
C GLN A 79 5.75 -9.05 20.56
N LYS A 80 6.17 -10.20 20.03
CA LYS A 80 6.49 -10.34 18.61
C LYS A 80 5.20 -10.55 17.81
N PRO A 81 5.07 -9.97 16.60
CA PRO A 81 3.99 -10.32 15.70
C PRO A 81 3.99 -11.82 15.38
N VAL A 82 2.78 -12.39 15.30
CA VAL A 82 2.53 -13.78 14.91
C VAL A 82 2.42 -13.90 13.39
N PHE A 83 1.93 -12.86 12.71
CA PHE A 83 1.83 -12.81 11.25
C PHE A 83 2.53 -11.58 10.68
N TYR A 84 3.14 -11.77 9.51
CA TYR A 84 3.78 -10.74 8.71
C TYR A 84 3.30 -10.84 7.27
N PHE A 85 3.04 -9.69 6.64
CA PHE A 85 2.98 -9.54 5.19
C PHE A 85 3.90 -8.39 4.80
N GLU A 86 4.72 -8.58 3.78
CA GLU A 86 5.51 -7.55 3.15
C GLU A 86 5.24 -7.60 1.64
N GLY A 87 4.93 -6.47 1.03
CA GLY A 87 4.68 -6.39 -0.40
C GLY A 87 5.19 -5.09 -0.98
N ILE A 88 5.71 -5.16 -2.19
CA ILE A 88 6.07 -4.00 -3.00
C ILE A 88 5.46 -4.13 -4.39
N TYR A 89 4.87 -3.04 -4.88
CA TYR A 89 4.16 -2.99 -6.16
C TYR A 89 4.63 -1.78 -6.94
N LEU A 90 4.87 -1.98 -8.22
CA LEU A 90 5.30 -0.97 -9.17
C LEU A 90 4.20 -0.76 -10.22
N THR A 91 3.58 0.42 -10.20
CA THR A 91 2.52 0.80 -11.12
C THR A 91 3.07 1.82 -12.11
N LYS A 92 3.07 1.49 -13.40
CA LYS A 92 3.51 2.42 -14.45
C LYS A 92 2.45 3.50 -14.65
N LYS A 93 2.87 4.76 -14.71
CA LYS A 93 1.95 5.86 -15.04
C LYS A 93 1.57 5.85 -16.52
N ALA A 94 0.37 6.31 -16.84
CA ALA A 94 -0.05 6.56 -18.22
C ALA A 94 0.82 7.63 -18.90
N VAL A 95 1.23 8.64 -18.13
CA VAL A 95 2.11 9.74 -18.57
C VAL A 95 3.19 9.95 -17.51
N ALA A 96 4.45 9.97 -17.94
CA ALA A 96 5.57 10.34 -17.09
C ALA A 96 5.45 11.79 -16.60
N THR A 97 5.70 12.00 -15.32
CA THR A 97 5.71 13.33 -14.70
C THR A 97 7.05 13.61 -14.02
N GLU A 98 7.25 14.84 -13.56
CA GLU A 98 8.29 15.11 -12.59
C GLU A 98 8.05 14.30 -11.30
N LYS A 99 9.14 13.91 -10.63
CA LYS A 99 9.08 13.19 -9.35
C LYS A 99 8.34 14.02 -8.32
N GLY A 100 7.40 13.39 -7.61
CA GLY A 100 6.61 14.04 -6.57
C GLY A 100 5.47 14.91 -7.08
N LYS A 101 5.32 15.12 -8.40
CA LYS A 101 4.28 16.00 -8.97
C LYS A 101 2.87 15.60 -8.52
N ASP A 102 2.60 14.29 -8.44
CA ASP A 102 1.28 13.78 -8.14
C ASP A 102 1.02 13.58 -6.64
N MET A 103 2.01 13.85 -5.77
CA MET A 103 1.89 13.54 -4.35
C MET A 103 0.77 14.30 -3.65
N GLU A 104 0.49 15.54 -4.02
CA GLU A 104 -0.63 16.29 -3.44
C GLU A 104 -1.97 15.57 -3.71
N GLU A 105 -2.17 15.12 -4.95
CA GLU A 105 -3.38 14.39 -5.33
C GLU A 105 -3.43 12.99 -4.73
N ILE A 106 -2.30 12.27 -4.68
CA ILE A 106 -2.21 10.98 -3.98
C ILE A 106 -2.67 11.16 -2.54
N THR A 107 -2.06 12.10 -1.81
CA THR A 107 -2.37 12.35 -0.40
C THR A 107 -3.82 12.75 -0.18
N LYS A 108 -4.41 13.54 -1.07
CA LYS A 108 -5.82 13.90 -1.00
C LYS A 108 -6.73 12.67 -1.19
N ASN A 109 -6.48 11.86 -2.21
CA ASN A 109 -7.37 10.74 -2.57
C ASN A 109 -7.25 9.56 -1.60
N VAL A 110 -6.07 9.25 -1.07
CA VAL A 110 -5.90 8.18 -0.06
C VAL A 110 -6.40 8.55 1.33
N ARG A 111 -6.80 9.81 1.54
CA ARG A 111 -7.54 10.25 2.74
C ARG A 111 -9.05 10.21 2.54
N ALA A 112 -9.53 10.00 1.32
CA ALA A 112 -10.94 9.78 1.02
C ALA A 112 -11.35 8.35 1.41
N LEU A 113 -11.30 8.02 2.71
CA LEU A 113 -11.50 6.67 3.23
C LEU A 113 -12.89 6.11 2.91
N SER A 114 -13.88 6.95 2.61
CA SER A 114 -15.19 6.49 2.13
C SER A 114 -15.11 5.75 0.78
N THR A 115 -14.08 6.02 -0.04
CA THR A 115 -13.86 5.35 -1.33
C THR A 115 -13.35 3.92 -1.21
N LEU A 116 -12.94 3.48 -0.02
CA LEU A 116 -12.64 2.07 0.24
C LEU A 116 -13.90 1.19 0.18
N ALA A 117 -15.09 1.76 0.40
CA ALA A 117 -16.34 1.02 0.34
C ALA A 117 -16.57 0.49 -1.08
N GLY A 118 -16.88 -0.81 -1.19
CA GLY A 118 -17.09 -1.48 -2.47
C GLY A 118 -15.82 -1.97 -3.16
N VAL A 119 -14.63 -1.75 -2.59
CA VAL A 119 -13.38 -2.25 -3.18
C VAL A 119 -13.42 -3.76 -3.28
N GLU A 120 -13.21 -4.25 -4.50
CA GLU A 120 -13.21 -5.67 -4.81
C GLU A 120 -11.79 -6.25 -4.82
N TYR A 121 -11.69 -7.54 -4.51
CA TYR A 121 -10.49 -8.34 -4.68
C TYR A 121 -10.84 -9.71 -5.26
N TYR A 122 -9.87 -10.34 -5.93
CA TYR A 122 -10.04 -11.69 -6.42
C TYR A 122 -9.79 -12.72 -5.32
N SER A 123 -10.84 -13.40 -4.86
CA SER A 123 -10.69 -14.44 -3.84
C SER A 123 -10.12 -15.72 -4.44
N ASN A 124 -8.82 -15.97 -4.24
CA ASN A 124 -8.16 -17.20 -4.70
C ASN A 124 -8.82 -18.50 -4.22
N THR A 125 -9.48 -18.49 -3.05
CA THR A 125 -10.20 -19.66 -2.50
C THR A 125 -11.60 -19.82 -3.09
N ARG A 126 -12.30 -18.72 -3.41
CA ARG A 126 -13.67 -18.76 -3.97
C ARG A 126 -13.70 -18.64 -5.49
N LYS A 127 -12.56 -18.36 -6.13
CA LYS A 127 -12.37 -18.18 -7.57
C LYS A 127 -13.32 -17.14 -8.17
N LYS A 128 -13.54 -16.02 -7.47
CA LYS A 128 -14.40 -14.91 -7.91
C LYS A 128 -14.04 -13.59 -7.24
N MET A 129 -14.47 -12.49 -7.87
CA MET A 129 -14.42 -11.15 -7.27
C MET A 129 -15.32 -11.07 -6.04
N ARG A 130 -14.85 -10.33 -5.04
CA ARG A 130 -15.49 -10.16 -3.73
C ARG A 130 -15.24 -8.75 -3.25
N ILE A 131 -16.27 -8.13 -2.68
CA ILE A 131 -16.11 -6.88 -1.92
C ILE A 131 -15.42 -7.23 -0.59
N LEU A 132 -14.33 -6.51 -0.28
CA LEU A 132 -13.68 -6.63 1.02
C LEU A 132 -14.37 -5.74 2.05
N TYR A 133 -14.48 -4.44 1.76
CA TYR A 133 -15.09 -3.43 2.61
C TYR A 133 -16.49 -3.12 2.10
N GLU A 134 -17.51 -3.60 2.81
CA GLU A 134 -18.91 -3.30 2.51
C GLU A 134 -19.24 -1.83 2.83
N GLU A 135 -18.65 -1.32 3.91
CA GLU A 135 -18.77 0.07 4.36
C GLU A 135 -17.38 0.57 4.78
N SER A 136 -17.11 1.84 4.53
CA SER A 136 -15.96 2.59 5.06
C SER A 136 -16.35 4.06 5.15
N TYR A 137 -16.09 4.71 6.28
CA TYR A 137 -16.31 6.15 6.45
C TYR A 137 -15.54 6.70 7.64
N ALA A 138 -15.10 7.96 7.53
CA ALA A 138 -14.51 8.68 8.65
C ALA A 138 -15.52 8.93 9.78
N VAL A 139 -15.02 8.93 11.01
CA VAL A 139 -15.76 9.30 12.23
C VAL A 139 -15.01 10.35 13.03
N ASN A 140 -15.76 11.13 13.82
CA ASN A 140 -15.21 12.27 14.56
C ASN A 140 -14.22 11.89 15.67
N ASN A 141 -14.47 10.80 16.40
CA ASN A 141 -13.60 10.29 17.46
C ASN A 141 -13.94 8.82 17.77
N PRO A 142 -13.06 8.07 18.46
CA PRO A 142 -13.26 6.66 18.72
C PRO A 142 -14.42 6.32 19.69
N GLU A 143 -14.85 7.28 20.51
CA GLU A 143 -15.89 7.12 21.53
C GLU A 143 -17.31 7.31 20.97
N GLU A 144 -17.58 8.44 20.32
CA GLU A 144 -18.88 8.81 19.76
C GLU A 144 -19.14 8.16 18.40
N ARG A 145 -18.08 7.99 17.59
CA ARG A 145 -18.13 7.37 16.25
C ARG A 145 -19.17 8.00 15.32
N LYS A 146 -19.43 9.29 15.47
CA LYS A 146 -20.33 10.01 14.58
C LYS A 146 -19.68 10.11 13.21
N ARG A 147 -20.37 9.62 12.17
CA ARG A 147 -19.91 9.74 10.78
C ARG A 147 -19.68 11.20 10.42
N ILE A 148 -18.55 11.47 9.79
CA ILE A 148 -18.16 12.77 9.23
C ILE A 148 -17.81 12.63 7.75
N GLU A 149 -17.62 13.75 7.06
CA GLU A 149 -17.00 13.77 5.75
C GLU A 149 -15.51 13.41 5.85
N ASP A 150 -14.95 12.86 4.78
CA ASP A 150 -13.53 12.54 4.75
C ASP A 150 -12.69 13.84 4.83
N PRO A 151 -11.78 13.98 5.82
CA PRO A 151 -11.03 15.22 6.05
C PRO A 151 -9.84 15.39 5.09
N VAL A 152 -10.12 15.40 3.78
CA VAL A 152 -9.11 15.37 2.70
C VAL A 152 -8.39 16.70 2.49
N ASN A 153 -8.91 17.80 3.04
CA ASN A 153 -8.38 19.15 2.85
C ASN A 153 -7.50 19.63 4.02
N GLU A 154 -7.34 18.83 5.07
CA GLU A 154 -6.49 19.17 6.21
C GLU A 154 -5.01 18.93 5.89
N GLU A 155 -4.11 19.43 6.76
CA GLU A 155 -2.67 19.17 6.64
C GLU A 155 -2.38 17.68 6.86
N PRO A 156 -1.79 16.95 5.89
CA PRO A 156 -1.61 15.51 6.00
C PRO A 156 -0.58 15.10 7.04
N ASN A 157 0.46 15.89 7.26
CA ASN A 157 1.56 15.46 8.10
C ASN A 157 1.18 15.45 9.59
N GLY A 158 1.13 14.26 10.18
CA GLY A 158 0.68 14.03 11.56
C GLY A 158 -0.85 13.92 11.69
N GLN A 159 -1.60 14.00 10.59
CA GLN A 159 -3.05 13.88 10.62
C GLN A 159 -3.48 12.51 11.12
N VAL A 160 -4.51 12.49 11.95
CA VAL A 160 -5.17 11.27 12.42
C VAL A 160 -6.59 11.24 11.90
N ILE A 161 -6.98 10.13 11.27
CA ILE A 161 -8.36 9.88 10.83
C ILE A 161 -8.82 8.57 11.47
N TYR A 162 -9.95 8.62 12.17
CA TYR A 162 -10.63 7.41 12.62
C TYR A 162 -11.64 7.00 11.55
N SER A 163 -11.63 5.73 11.16
CA SER A 163 -12.51 5.20 10.12
C SER A 163 -13.20 3.94 10.60
N GLU A 164 -14.52 3.91 10.48
CA GLU A 164 -15.31 2.72 10.76
C GLU A 164 -15.51 1.93 9.46
N GLN A 165 -15.09 0.67 9.49
CA GLN A 165 -15.05 -0.21 8.32
C GLN A 165 -15.78 -1.51 8.61
N LYS A 166 -16.63 -1.92 7.69
CA LYS A 166 -17.29 -3.22 7.72
C LYS A 166 -16.62 -4.14 6.71
N ASP A 167 -15.75 -5.03 7.18
CA ASP A 167 -15.10 -6.02 6.33
C ASP A 167 -15.81 -7.38 6.37
N SER A 168 -15.72 -8.12 5.27
CA SER A 168 -16.44 -9.39 5.09
C SER A 168 -15.91 -10.58 5.93
N THR A 169 -14.83 -10.40 6.70
CA THR A 169 -14.22 -11.48 7.50
C THR A 169 -14.39 -11.28 9.00
N PHE A 170 -14.16 -10.06 9.48
CA PHE A 170 -14.23 -9.76 10.89
C PHE A 170 -15.57 -9.10 11.25
N GLY A 171 -16.22 -8.38 10.33
CA GLY A 171 -17.36 -7.51 10.63
C GLY A 171 -16.99 -6.03 10.71
N LYS A 172 -17.64 -5.29 11.61
CA LYS A 172 -17.55 -3.82 11.70
C LYS A 172 -16.60 -3.37 12.82
N PHE A 173 -15.57 -2.59 12.48
CA PHE A 173 -14.54 -2.14 13.42
C PHE A 173 -14.04 -0.74 13.10
N LEU A 174 -13.51 -0.12 14.13
CA LEU A 174 -12.81 1.14 14.04
C LEU A 174 -11.30 0.94 13.81
N TYR A 175 -10.76 1.73 12.88
CA TYR A 175 -9.33 1.85 12.59
C TYR A 175 -8.86 3.28 12.78
N LYS A 176 -7.61 3.43 13.20
CA LYS A 176 -6.89 4.70 13.27
C LYS A 176 -5.88 4.76 12.13
N TYR A 177 -6.04 5.74 11.26
CA TYR A 177 -5.10 6.09 10.19
C TYR A 177 -4.26 7.27 10.65
N THR A 178 -2.95 7.23 10.42
CA THR A 178 -2.03 8.34 10.67
C THR A 178 -1.16 8.56 9.44
N TYR A 179 -1.05 9.81 9.00
CA TYR A 179 -0.38 10.17 7.75
C TYR A 179 0.90 10.95 8.01
N PHE A 180 1.93 10.72 7.20
CA PHE A 180 3.17 11.50 7.20
C PHE A 180 3.59 11.71 5.75
N GLN A 181 3.73 12.96 5.32
CA GLN A 181 4.17 13.29 3.97
C GLN A 181 5.52 13.99 4.01
N ARG A 182 6.43 13.60 3.13
CA ARG A 182 7.73 14.23 2.91
C ARG A 182 8.07 14.16 1.43
N ASP A 183 8.35 15.31 0.82
CA ASP A 183 8.74 15.40 -0.59
C ASP A 183 7.83 14.57 -1.52
N ASN A 184 8.38 13.51 -2.12
CA ASN A 184 7.70 12.59 -3.03
C ASN A 184 7.19 11.30 -2.35
N GLU A 185 7.05 11.31 -1.03
CA GLU A 185 6.69 10.15 -0.19
C GLU A 185 5.45 10.42 0.69
N LEU A 186 4.60 9.42 0.83
CA LEU A 186 3.52 9.40 1.82
C LEU A 186 3.51 8.08 2.59
N LEU A 187 3.66 8.16 3.91
CA LEU A 187 3.46 7.05 4.84
C LEU A 187 2.07 7.11 5.46
N ILE A 188 1.35 6.00 5.37
CA ILE A 188 0.08 5.74 6.04
C ILE A 188 0.32 4.64 7.07
N ARG A 189 0.08 4.95 8.34
CA ARG A 189 0.08 3.99 9.44
C ARG A 189 -1.36 3.69 9.82
N ILE A 190 -1.75 2.43 9.80
CA ILE A 190 -3.10 1.98 10.12
C ILE A 190 -3.02 1.03 11.31
N THR A 191 -3.83 1.28 12.33
CA THR A 191 -3.91 0.44 13.52
C THR A 191 -5.37 0.17 13.87
N ASN A 192 -5.69 -1.07 14.21
CA ASN A 192 -7.03 -1.39 14.69
C ASN A 192 -7.28 -0.79 16.08
N VAL A 193 -8.44 -0.15 16.27
CA VAL A 193 -8.87 0.38 17.57
C VAL A 193 -9.73 -0.64 18.31
N ASP A 194 -10.56 -1.37 17.58
CA ASP A 194 -11.42 -2.41 18.16
C ASP A 194 -10.74 -3.78 18.23
N ASN A 195 -11.35 -4.70 18.99
CA ASN A 195 -11.03 -6.12 18.90
C ASN A 195 -11.58 -6.69 17.59
N LEU A 196 -10.72 -7.22 16.73
CA LEU A 196 -11.20 -7.92 15.52
C LEU A 196 -11.70 -9.29 15.94
N THR A 197 -12.96 -9.56 15.56
CA THR A 197 -13.68 -10.76 15.96
C THR A 197 -13.80 -11.69 14.77
N PHE A 198 -13.48 -12.97 14.95
CA PHE A 198 -13.66 -13.99 13.94
C PHE A 198 -14.49 -15.14 14.53
N ALA A 199 -15.62 -15.46 13.89
CA ALA A 199 -16.56 -16.47 14.37
C ALA A 199 -16.99 -16.27 15.85
N GLY A 200 -17.20 -15.02 16.26
CA GLY A 200 -17.58 -14.66 17.64
C GLY A 200 -16.42 -14.59 18.65
N ILE A 201 -15.20 -14.94 18.25
CA ILE A 201 -14.01 -14.93 19.11
C ILE A 201 -13.17 -13.69 18.80
N LYS A 202 -12.80 -12.93 19.83
CA LYS A 202 -11.85 -11.81 19.71
C LYS A 202 -10.45 -12.36 19.47
N ILE A 203 -9.96 -12.27 18.24
CA ILE A 203 -8.70 -12.90 17.83
C ILE A 203 -7.53 -11.92 17.72
N ILE A 204 -7.80 -10.63 17.55
CA ILE A 204 -6.80 -9.56 17.52
C ILE A 204 -7.28 -8.47 18.46
N LYS A 205 -6.49 -8.16 19.47
CA LYS A 205 -6.79 -7.10 20.45
C LYS A 205 -6.59 -5.72 19.82
N PRO A 206 -7.13 -4.64 20.42
CA PRO A 206 -6.77 -3.28 20.05
C PRO A 206 -5.27 -3.12 19.88
N GLU A 207 -4.90 -2.41 18.82
CA GLU A 207 -3.54 -2.11 18.43
C GLU A 207 -2.66 -3.29 18.01
N ASN A 208 -3.17 -4.52 17.97
CA ASN A 208 -2.38 -5.69 17.61
C ASN A 208 -2.33 -6.00 16.12
N MET A 209 -2.94 -5.18 15.26
CA MET A 209 -2.76 -5.20 13.82
C MET A 209 -2.29 -3.82 13.37
N MET A 210 -1.05 -3.76 12.88
CA MET A 210 -0.42 -2.55 12.39
C MET A 210 -0.05 -2.72 10.92
N THR A 211 -0.44 -1.76 10.09
CA THR A 211 -0.11 -1.69 8.68
C THR A 211 0.66 -0.40 8.43
N SER A 212 1.81 -0.50 7.79
CA SER A 212 2.53 0.62 7.19
C SER A 212 2.38 0.53 5.68
N ILE A 213 1.81 1.55 5.04
CA ILE A 213 1.76 1.68 3.58
C ILE A 213 2.57 2.91 3.22
N LEU A 214 3.56 2.75 2.36
CA LEU A 214 4.42 3.82 1.93
C LEU A 214 4.31 3.96 0.42
N LEU A 215 3.92 5.15 -0.03
CA LEU A 215 3.70 5.49 -1.43
C LEU A 215 4.82 6.42 -1.90
N TYR A 216 5.33 6.18 -3.10
CA TYR A 216 6.24 7.09 -3.80
C TYR A 216 5.70 7.46 -5.16
N ASP A 217 5.90 8.73 -5.50
CA ASP A 217 5.90 9.19 -6.87
C ASP A 217 7.34 9.25 -7.42
N LEU A 218 7.66 8.32 -8.32
CA LEU A 218 8.96 8.20 -8.97
C LEU A 218 9.02 8.93 -10.32
N GLY A 219 7.99 9.69 -10.69
CA GLY A 219 7.84 10.36 -11.98
C GLY A 219 7.21 9.46 -13.03
N ASP A 220 7.88 8.37 -13.39
CA ASP A 220 7.39 7.41 -14.40
C ASP A 220 6.51 6.29 -13.81
N TYR A 221 6.62 6.09 -12.49
CA TYR A 221 5.96 5.02 -11.75
C TYR A 221 5.45 5.52 -10.41
N TYR A 222 4.36 4.91 -9.94
CA TYR A 222 4.04 4.87 -8.53
C TYR A 222 4.66 3.61 -7.91
N LEU A 223 5.26 3.75 -6.74
CA LEU A 223 5.71 2.61 -5.93
C LEU A 223 4.86 2.53 -4.67
N THR A 224 4.35 1.34 -4.37
CA THR A 224 3.63 1.05 -3.13
C THR A 224 4.39 -0.01 -2.35
N TYR A 225 4.86 0.32 -1.15
CA TYR A 225 5.35 -0.63 -0.17
C TYR A 225 4.31 -0.84 0.93
N THR A 226 4.11 -2.08 1.36
CA THR A 226 3.17 -2.43 2.43
C THR A 226 3.81 -3.41 3.38
N LEU A 227 3.76 -3.12 4.68
CA LEU A 227 4.17 -4.01 5.74
C LEU A 227 3.03 -4.15 6.75
N ILE A 228 2.54 -5.37 6.95
CA ILE A 228 1.52 -5.71 7.94
C ILE A 228 2.18 -6.58 9.01
N LYS A 229 2.05 -6.16 10.27
CA LYS A 229 2.45 -6.93 11.44
C LYS A 229 1.22 -7.18 12.30
N VAL A 230 0.95 -8.44 12.64
CA VAL A 230 -0.23 -8.82 13.44
C VAL A 230 0.13 -9.76 14.58
N ASP A 231 -0.28 -9.41 15.79
CA ASP A 231 -0.35 -10.31 16.95
C ASP A 231 -1.79 -10.84 17.08
N VAL A 232 -1.99 -12.04 16.52
CA VAL A 232 -3.26 -12.77 16.53
C VAL A 232 -3.15 -13.95 17.48
N ILE A 233 -4.27 -14.37 18.11
CA ILE A 233 -4.30 -15.60 18.90
C ILE A 233 -3.77 -16.76 18.03
N SER A 234 -2.61 -17.28 18.43
CA SER A 234 -1.86 -18.27 17.68
C SER A 234 -2.48 -19.66 17.84
N VAL A 235 -3.41 -20.01 16.95
CA VAL A 235 -3.98 -21.36 16.86
C VAL A 235 -3.77 -21.91 15.45
N SER A 236 -3.03 -23.01 15.31
CA SER A 236 -2.69 -23.62 14.01
C SER A 236 -3.92 -23.97 13.15
N ILE A 237 -5.08 -24.16 13.78
CA ILE A 237 -6.35 -24.47 13.09
C ILE A 237 -6.83 -23.30 12.20
N ILE A 238 -6.53 -22.05 12.57
CA ILE A 238 -6.98 -20.86 11.82
C ILE A 238 -5.88 -20.20 10.99
N GLU A 239 -4.63 -20.66 11.10
CA GLU A 239 -3.46 -20.11 10.40
C GLU A 239 -3.72 -19.84 8.92
N ASN A 240 -4.08 -20.90 8.16
CA ASN A 240 -4.33 -20.78 6.72
C ASN A 240 -5.44 -19.78 6.39
N LYS A 241 -6.44 -19.66 7.28
CA LYS A 241 -7.56 -18.73 7.07
C LYS A 241 -7.14 -17.30 7.39
N MET A 242 -6.34 -17.10 8.44
CA MET A 242 -5.80 -15.80 8.82
C MET A 242 -4.81 -15.28 7.79
N THR A 243 -3.86 -16.10 7.35
CA THR A 243 -2.91 -15.76 6.27
C THR A 243 -3.65 -15.28 5.02
N LYS A 244 -4.63 -16.05 4.54
CA LYS A 244 -5.45 -15.66 3.38
C LYS A 244 -6.26 -14.39 3.62
N SER A 245 -6.77 -14.21 4.83
CA SER A 245 -7.55 -13.04 5.23
C SER A 245 -6.69 -11.77 5.22
N PHE A 246 -5.47 -11.84 5.73
CA PHE A 246 -4.54 -10.70 5.71
C PHE A 246 -3.99 -10.41 4.32
N GLN A 247 -3.67 -11.44 3.52
CA GLN A 247 -3.29 -11.27 2.11
C GLN A 247 -4.41 -10.61 1.30
N ALA A 248 -5.66 -11.04 1.47
CA ALA A 248 -6.81 -10.40 0.83
C ALA A 248 -6.96 -8.91 1.20
N ARG A 249 -6.61 -8.53 2.44
CA ARG A 249 -6.57 -7.11 2.84
C ARG A 249 -5.49 -6.33 2.11
N ALA A 250 -4.30 -6.90 1.98
CA ALA A 250 -3.22 -6.27 1.23
C ALA A 250 -3.59 -6.12 -0.25
N GLU A 251 -4.15 -7.16 -0.88
CA GLU A 251 -4.60 -7.13 -2.28
C GLU A 251 -5.70 -6.11 -2.53
N ALA A 252 -6.71 -6.04 -1.66
CA ALA A 252 -7.79 -5.07 -1.77
C ALA A 252 -7.28 -3.64 -1.58
N MET A 253 -6.38 -3.42 -0.61
CA MET A 253 -5.75 -2.12 -0.40
C MET A 253 -4.97 -1.68 -1.63
N PHE A 254 -4.19 -2.58 -2.25
CA PHE A 254 -3.52 -2.29 -3.50
C PHE A 254 -4.49 -2.02 -4.65
N SER A 255 -5.57 -2.80 -4.76
CA SER A 255 -6.61 -2.59 -5.78
C SER A 255 -7.27 -1.22 -5.64
N TRP A 256 -7.52 -0.77 -4.41
CA TRP A 256 -8.01 0.58 -4.14
C TRP A 256 -6.99 1.65 -4.54
N LEU A 257 -5.71 1.48 -4.20
CA LEU A 257 -4.65 2.41 -4.61
C LEU A 257 -4.54 2.52 -6.13
N LEU A 258 -4.73 1.43 -6.89
CA LEU A 258 -4.81 1.49 -8.34
C LEU A 258 -5.94 2.42 -8.82
N THR A 259 -7.13 2.37 -8.22
CA THR A 259 -8.21 3.31 -8.58
C THR A 259 -7.86 4.77 -8.28
N VAL A 260 -7.06 5.01 -7.24
CA VAL A 260 -6.54 6.35 -6.94
C VAL A 260 -5.56 6.79 -8.03
N PHE A 261 -4.63 5.93 -8.41
CA PHE A 261 -3.63 6.22 -9.45
C PHE A 261 -4.28 6.43 -10.82
N ASP A 262 -5.24 5.59 -11.21
CA ASP A 262 -5.96 5.71 -12.48
C ASP A 262 -6.65 7.08 -12.60
N LYS A 263 -7.30 7.54 -11.52
CA LYS A 263 -7.95 8.87 -11.49
C LYS A 263 -6.96 10.02 -11.68
N ILE A 264 -5.77 9.90 -11.10
CA ILE A 264 -4.70 10.91 -11.22
C ILE A 264 -4.14 10.90 -12.65
N ASP A 265 -3.90 9.72 -13.20
CA ASP A 265 -3.41 9.55 -14.56
C ASP A 265 -4.42 10.09 -15.60
N GLU A 266 -5.72 9.85 -15.42
CA GLU A 266 -6.77 10.46 -16.23
C GLU A 266 -6.77 11.99 -16.18
N LYS A 267 -6.53 12.57 -14.99
CA LYS A 267 -6.41 14.03 -14.83
C LYS A 267 -5.18 14.55 -15.56
N ASN A 268 -4.04 13.86 -15.44
CA ASN A 268 -2.79 14.23 -16.10
C ASN A 268 -2.90 14.16 -17.63
N LEU A 269 -3.59 13.14 -18.16
CA LEU A 269 -3.88 13.01 -19.60
C LEU A 269 -4.72 14.18 -20.13
N LYS A 270 -5.80 14.55 -19.43
CA LYS A 270 -6.65 15.69 -19.82
C LYS A 270 -5.94 17.04 -19.75
N GLY A 271 -4.91 17.17 -18.90
CA GLY A 271 -4.09 18.38 -18.82
C GLY A 271 -3.12 18.57 -20.00
N LEU A 272 -3.02 17.58 -20.90
CA LEU A 272 -2.20 17.64 -22.12
C LEU A 272 -3.02 18.00 -23.37
N GLU A 273 -4.35 17.94 -23.30
CA GLU A 273 -5.28 18.32 -24.38
C GLU A 273 -5.57 19.82 -24.38
#